data_AF-A0A932HUA2-F1
#
_entry.id   AF-A0A932HUA2-F1
#
_cell.length_a   1.000
_cell.length_b   1.000
_cell.length_c   1.000
_cell.angle_alpha   90.00
_cell.angle_beta   90.00
_cell.angle_gamma   90.00
#
_symmetry.space_group_name_H-M   'P 1'
#
loop_
_entity.id
_entity.type
_entity.pdbx_description
1 polymer ?
#
loop_
_entity_poly.entity_id
_entity_poly.type
_entity_poly.pdbx_seq_one_letter_code
_entity_poly.pdbx_strand_id
1 'polypeptide(L)'
;MTTVIRFMIAEGVPIQTVIFILMLPVIATLIALVRQIIGLKGFGLYTPLIVAFAFVATGLRYGILIFLAVLLFGTAMRVIVKQFRLLYLPRMAIVISVVSLAILFMFAEGAYSGRTGFIASSIFPVLIIITLVENFVAAQIEQGTRSAFLLTLETLALAITSFFVITWEWAQDLVLQYPWIIFVMLGVNILLGRYTGLRFTEYVRFREVIKHAELPQKK
;
A
#
# COMPACT_ATOMS: atom_id res chain seq x y z
N MET A 1 14.82 -22.22 11.04
CA MET A 1 13.78 -22.83 10.20
C MET A 1 13.16 -24.03 10.89
N THR A 2 11.84 -24.02 11.08
CA THR A 2 11.06 -25.12 11.67
C THR A 2 10.98 -26.33 10.73
N THR A 3 10.73 -27.51 11.29
CA THR A 3 10.64 -28.78 10.55
C THR A 3 9.58 -28.74 9.45
N VAL A 4 8.44 -28.07 9.70
CA VAL A 4 7.35 -27.94 8.72
C VAL A 4 7.76 -27.08 7.52
N ILE A 5 8.48 -25.98 7.73
CA ILE A 5 8.96 -25.13 6.62
C ILE A 5 9.99 -25.88 5.79
N ARG A 6 10.91 -26.60 6.43
CA ARG A 6 11.90 -27.43 5.73
C ARG A 6 11.21 -28.49 4.87
N PHE A 7 10.16 -29.12 5.37
CA PHE A 7 9.35 -30.08 4.61
C PHE A 7 8.69 -29.44 3.39
N MET A 8 8.04 -28.28 3.55
CA MET A 8 7.41 -27.57 2.42
C MET A 8 8.41 -27.22 1.31
N ILE A 9 9.61 -26.76 1.68
CA ILE A 9 10.67 -26.43 0.73
C ILE A 9 11.19 -27.70 0.03
N ALA A 10 11.33 -28.80 0.77
CA ALA A 10 11.76 -30.09 0.20
C ALA A 10 10.75 -30.63 -0.84
N GLU A 11 9.46 -30.40 -0.62
CA GLU A 11 8.37 -30.76 -1.55
C GLU A 11 8.20 -29.74 -2.71
N GLY A 12 9.12 -28.78 -2.85
CA GLY A 12 9.17 -27.87 -4.00
C GLY A 12 8.43 -26.54 -3.84
N VAL A 13 7.94 -26.19 -2.64
CA VAL A 13 7.36 -24.87 -2.40
C VAL A 13 8.47 -23.80 -2.43
N PRO A 14 8.35 -22.75 -3.27
CA PRO A 14 9.35 -21.68 -3.29
C PRO A 14 9.45 -20.99 -1.93
N ILE A 15 10.68 -20.80 -1.45
CA ILE A 15 10.95 -20.15 -0.16
C ILE A 15 10.33 -18.75 -0.07
N GLN A 16 10.35 -18.01 -1.19
CA GLN A 16 9.77 -16.66 -1.29
C GLN A 16 8.27 -16.66 -1.03
N THR A 17 7.54 -17.69 -1.49
CA THR A 17 6.11 -17.84 -1.24
C THR A 17 5.84 -18.00 0.25
N VAL A 18 6.62 -18.83 0.94
CA VAL A 18 6.49 -19.02 2.40
C VAL A 18 6.80 -17.71 3.14
N ILE A 19 7.85 -16.99 2.75
CA ILE A 19 8.20 -15.69 3.33
C ILE A 19 7.04 -14.70 3.15
N PHE A 20 6.46 -14.58 1.95
CA PHE A 20 5.38 -13.62 1.71
C PHE A 20 4.11 -13.94 2.49
N ILE A 21 3.75 -15.22 2.60
CA ILE A 21 2.60 -15.66 3.40
C ILE A 21 2.78 -15.28 4.87
N LEU A 22 3.97 -15.51 5.42
CA LEU A 22 4.24 -15.23 6.83
C LEU A 22 4.50 -13.73 7.10
N MET A 23 4.97 -12.97 6.11
CA MET A 23 5.14 -11.52 6.19
C MET A 23 3.81 -10.77 6.12
N LEU A 24 2.79 -11.31 5.45
CA LEU A 24 1.49 -10.65 5.29
C LEU A 24 0.90 -10.14 6.63
N PRO A 25 0.80 -10.97 7.69
CA PRO A 25 0.33 -10.50 9.00
C PRO A 25 1.24 -9.44 9.64
N VAL A 26 2.57 -9.58 9.48
CA VAL A 26 3.56 -8.63 10.02
C VAL A 26 3.36 -7.25 9.39
N ILE A 27 3.22 -7.19 8.06
CA ILE A 27 3.01 -5.93 7.34
C ILE A 27 1.62 -5.37 7.61
N ALA A 28 0.60 -6.21 7.72
CA ALA A 28 -0.74 -5.76 8.11
C ALA A 28 -0.73 -5.09 9.50
N THR A 29 -0.05 -5.69 10.48
CA THR A 29 0.13 -5.12 11.81
C THR A 29 0.96 -3.84 11.78
N LEU A 30 2.03 -3.78 10.99
CA LEU A 30 2.82 -2.56 10.80
C LEU A 30 1.96 -1.41 10.28
N ILE A 31 1.18 -1.66 9.22
CA ILE A 31 0.29 -0.65 8.64
C ILE A 31 -0.76 -0.23 9.69
N ALA A 32 -1.39 -1.18 10.38
CA ALA A 32 -2.37 -0.86 11.43
C ALA A 32 -1.76 -0.01 12.56
N LEU A 33 -0.54 -0.34 13.00
CA LEU A 33 0.20 0.40 14.01
C LEU A 33 0.50 1.83 13.55
N VAL A 34 1.03 2.01 12.34
CA VAL A 34 1.30 3.35 11.79
C VAL A 34 0.01 4.16 11.66
N ARG A 35 -1.09 3.54 11.20
CA ARG A 35 -2.39 4.23 11.09
C ARG A 35 -2.97 4.63 12.46
N GLN A 36 -2.77 3.82 13.50
CA GLN A 36 -3.31 4.10 14.83
C GLN A 36 -2.41 5.05 15.65
N ILE A 37 -1.09 4.88 15.57
CA ILE A 37 -0.15 5.69 16.36
C ILE A 37 0.14 7.00 15.64
N ILE A 38 0.52 6.97 14.37
CA ILE A 38 0.90 8.18 13.62
C ILE A 38 -0.36 8.88 13.10
N GLY A 39 -1.36 8.13 12.62
CA GLY A 39 -2.60 8.68 12.08
C GLY A 39 -2.60 8.89 10.58
N LEU A 40 -1.66 8.28 9.84
CA LEU A 40 -1.74 8.20 8.38
C LEU A 40 -3.02 7.46 8.00
N LYS A 41 -3.83 8.03 7.09
CA LYS A 41 -5.13 7.45 6.76
C LYS A 41 -5.02 6.43 5.64
N GLY A 42 -4.31 6.75 4.55
CA GLY A 42 -4.09 5.87 3.38
C GLY A 42 -5.36 5.22 2.79
N PHE A 43 -5.22 4.51 1.67
CA PHE A 43 -6.32 3.75 1.05
C PHE A 43 -6.57 2.43 1.79
N GLY A 44 -7.15 2.52 2.99
CA GLY A 44 -7.44 1.36 3.82
C GLY A 44 -6.19 0.56 4.19
N LEU A 45 -6.37 -0.69 4.60
CA LEU A 45 -5.27 -1.61 4.93
C LEU A 45 -4.75 -2.35 3.69
N TYR A 46 -5.68 -2.76 2.82
CA TYR A 46 -5.44 -3.62 1.68
C TYR A 46 -4.52 -2.98 0.62
N THR A 47 -4.79 -1.73 0.25
CA THR A 47 -4.09 -1.05 -0.83
C THR A 47 -2.59 -0.88 -0.56
N PRO A 48 -2.15 -0.27 0.57
CA PRO A 48 -0.71 -0.14 0.84
C PRO A 48 -0.02 -1.50 0.99
N LEU A 49 -0.72 -2.51 1.53
CA LEU A 49 -0.21 -3.87 1.70
C LEU A 49 0.15 -4.50 0.34
N ILE A 50 -0.78 -4.53 -0.60
CA ILE A 50 -0.54 -5.20 -1.88
C ILE A 50 0.37 -4.37 -2.78
N VAL A 51 0.30 -3.03 -2.72
CA VAL A 51 1.27 -2.18 -3.41
C VAL A 51 2.69 -2.46 -2.90
N ALA A 52 2.89 -2.71 -1.60
CA ALA A 52 4.19 -3.09 -1.08
C ALA A 52 4.70 -4.41 -1.69
N PHE A 53 3.87 -5.46 -1.73
CA PHE A 53 4.23 -6.72 -2.39
C PHE A 53 4.44 -6.56 -3.90
N ALA A 54 3.67 -5.70 -4.56
CA ALA A 54 3.88 -5.35 -5.96
C ALA A 54 5.25 -4.69 -6.18
N PHE A 55 5.69 -3.81 -5.28
CA PHE A 55 7.03 -3.22 -5.32
C PHE A 55 8.14 -4.23 -5.06
N VAL A 56 7.91 -5.24 -4.21
CA VAL A 56 8.88 -6.34 -4.01
C VAL A 56 9.05 -7.14 -5.31
N ALA A 57 7.97 -7.43 -6.01
CA ALA A 57 8.01 -8.21 -7.24
C ALA A 57 8.49 -7.42 -8.48
N THR A 58 8.22 -6.12 -8.57
CA THR A 58 8.62 -5.26 -9.71
C THR A 58 9.93 -4.52 -9.49
N GLY A 59 10.40 -4.47 -8.23
CA GLY A 59 11.44 -3.57 -7.79
C GLY A 59 10.91 -2.16 -7.52
N LEU A 60 11.40 -1.54 -6.45
CA LEU A 60 10.92 -0.25 -5.96
C LEU A 60 10.95 0.86 -7.02
N ARG A 61 12.03 0.94 -7.79
CA ARG A 61 12.21 1.98 -8.82
C ARG A 61 11.14 1.91 -9.91
N TYR A 62 10.89 0.71 -10.44
CA TYR A 62 9.91 0.51 -11.51
C TYR A 62 8.48 0.55 -10.99
N GLY A 63 8.24 -0.03 -9.80
CA GLY A 63 6.96 0.04 -9.12
C GLY A 63 6.49 1.48 -8.87
N ILE A 64 7.37 2.35 -8.35
CA ILE A 64 7.06 3.77 -8.16
C ILE A 64 6.78 4.47 -9.50
N LEU A 65 7.55 4.17 -10.54
CA LEU A 65 7.37 4.77 -11.87
C LEU A 65 5.99 4.39 -12.46
N ILE A 66 5.61 3.12 -12.39
CA ILE A 66 4.29 2.64 -12.81
C ILE A 66 3.20 3.30 -11.96
N PHE A 67 3.36 3.34 -10.64
CA PHE A 67 2.41 3.96 -9.74
C PHE A 67 2.16 5.43 -10.09
N LEU A 68 3.21 6.22 -10.31
CA LEU A 68 3.10 7.62 -10.73
C LEU A 68 2.42 7.78 -12.08
N ALA A 69 2.74 6.91 -13.05
CA ALA A 69 2.07 6.90 -14.34
C ALA A 69 0.56 6.65 -14.18
N VAL A 70 0.17 5.67 -13.38
CA VAL A 70 -1.24 5.37 -13.08
C VAL A 70 -1.96 6.59 -12.50
N LEU A 71 -1.35 7.32 -11.56
CA LEU A 71 -1.95 8.54 -11.00
C LEU A 71 -2.11 9.66 -12.03
N LEU A 72 -1.10 9.84 -12.88
CA LEU A 72 -1.08 10.89 -13.91
C LEU A 72 -2.17 10.61 -14.96
N PHE A 73 -2.16 9.43 -15.57
CA PHE A 73 -3.13 9.04 -16.58
C PHE A 73 -4.54 8.90 -15.99
N GLY A 74 -4.67 8.40 -14.76
CA GLY A 74 -5.94 8.32 -14.05
C GLY A 74 -6.57 9.69 -13.81
N THR A 75 -5.78 10.67 -13.34
CA THR A 75 -6.26 12.05 -13.16
C THR A 75 -6.62 12.70 -14.49
N ALA A 76 -5.76 12.56 -15.50
CA ALA A 76 -5.99 13.11 -16.84
C ALA A 76 -7.30 12.55 -17.43
N MET A 77 -7.48 11.23 -17.39
CA MET A 77 -8.67 10.60 -17.94
C MET A 77 -9.92 10.96 -17.14
N ARG A 78 -9.84 11.06 -15.81
CA ARG A 78 -10.96 11.55 -15.00
C ARG A 78 -11.45 12.93 -15.47
N VAL A 79 -10.53 13.87 -15.72
CA VAL A 79 -10.89 15.22 -16.16
C VAL A 79 -11.58 15.17 -17.52
N ILE A 80 -11.08 14.35 -18.45
CA ILE A 80 -11.68 14.16 -19.78
C ILE A 80 -13.06 13.51 -19.67
N VAL A 81 -13.23 12.44 -18.89
CA VAL A 81 -14.51 11.71 -18.79
C VAL A 81 -15.58 12.52 -18.06
N LYS A 82 -15.19 13.45 -17.18
CA LYS A 82 -16.12 14.29 -16.42
C LYS A 82 -17.12 15.04 -17.31
N GLN A 83 -16.73 15.43 -18.52
CA GLN A 83 -17.61 16.17 -19.44
C GLN A 83 -18.77 15.31 -20.00
N PHE A 84 -18.61 13.99 -20.04
CA PHE A 84 -19.57 13.06 -20.68
C PHE A 84 -20.73 12.64 -19.76
N ARG A 85 -20.78 13.13 -18.51
CA ARG A 85 -21.84 12.81 -17.51
C ARG A 85 -22.17 11.31 -17.38
N LEU A 86 -21.14 10.46 -17.50
CA LEU A 86 -21.31 9.00 -17.42
C LEU A 86 -21.59 8.52 -16.00
N LEU A 87 -22.26 7.37 -15.89
CA LEU A 87 -22.37 6.56 -14.67
C LEU A 87 -20.99 6.14 -14.15
N TYR A 88 -20.90 5.83 -12.85
CA TYR A 88 -19.64 5.49 -12.19
C TYR A 88 -18.93 4.28 -12.81
N LEU A 89 -19.62 3.13 -12.97
CA LEU A 89 -19.01 1.91 -13.49
C LEU A 89 -18.45 2.09 -14.91
N PRO A 90 -19.21 2.60 -15.90
CA PRO A 90 -18.68 2.88 -17.25
C PRO A 90 -17.53 3.90 -17.24
N ARG A 91 -17.60 4.91 -16.37
CA ARG A 91 -16.51 5.88 -16.20
C ARG A 91 -15.23 5.21 -15.74
N MET A 92 -15.30 4.34 -14.73
CA MET A 92 -14.11 3.64 -14.22
C MET A 92 -13.55 2.65 -15.24
N ALA A 93 -14.41 1.95 -15.99
CA ALA A 93 -13.95 1.08 -17.07
C ALA A 93 -13.12 1.84 -18.12
N ILE A 94 -13.56 3.04 -18.53
CA ILE A 94 -12.82 3.90 -19.47
C ILE A 94 -11.48 4.34 -18.87
N VAL A 95 -11.47 4.79 -17.62
CA VAL A 95 -10.23 5.20 -16.93
C VAL A 95 -9.23 4.05 -16.86
N ILE A 96 -9.67 2.86 -16.42
CA ILE A 96 -8.83 1.66 -16.34
C ILE A 96 -8.30 1.27 -17.72
N SER A 97 -9.13 1.35 -18.76
CA SER A 97 -8.74 1.02 -20.14
C SER A 97 -7.63 1.96 -20.65
N VAL A 98 -7.76 3.26 -20.42
CA VAL A 98 -6.76 4.25 -20.82
C VAL A 98 -5.46 4.11 -20.04
N VAL A 99 -5.54 3.85 -18.73
CA VAL A 99 -4.35 3.56 -17.93
C VAL A 99 -3.67 2.28 -18.41
N SER A 100 -4.43 1.24 -18.74
CA SER A 100 -3.88 -0.01 -19.27
C SER A 100 -3.14 0.20 -20.60
N LEU A 101 -3.70 1.02 -21.49
CA LEU A 101 -3.04 1.43 -22.73
C LEU A 101 -1.76 2.22 -22.46
N ALA A 102 -1.76 3.13 -21.49
CA ALA A 102 -0.57 3.88 -21.11
C ALA A 102 0.55 2.98 -20.58
N ILE A 103 0.21 2.01 -19.72
CA ILE A 103 1.18 1.03 -19.23
C ILE A 103 1.70 0.12 -20.35
N LEU A 104 0.84 -0.29 -21.28
CA LEU A 104 1.25 -1.06 -22.46
C LEU A 104 2.23 -0.27 -23.33
N PHE A 105 1.98 1.03 -23.53
CA PHE A 105 2.92 1.92 -24.22
C PHE A 105 4.25 2.03 -23.47
N MET A 106 4.23 2.15 -22.14
CA MET A 106 5.45 2.15 -21.34
C MET A 106 6.25 0.84 -21.47
N PHE A 107 5.57 -0.31 -21.57
CA PHE A 107 6.23 -1.59 -21.83
C PHE A 107 6.84 -1.65 -23.23
N ALA A 108 6.14 -1.15 -24.25
CA ALA A 108 6.65 -1.08 -25.61
C ALA A 108 7.92 -0.22 -25.69
N GLU A 109 7.89 0.96 -25.07
CA GLU A 109 9.06 1.86 -24.97
C GLU A 109 10.21 1.22 -24.17
N GLY A 110 9.89 0.51 -23.08
CA GLY A 110 10.86 -0.24 -22.29
C GLY A 110 11.53 -1.36 -23.08
N ALA A 111 10.76 -2.07 -23.91
CA ALA A 111 11.24 -3.11 -24.81
C ALA A 111 12.17 -2.54 -25.89
N TYR A 112 11.78 -1.43 -26.51
CA TYR A 112 12.60 -0.76 -27.52
C TYR A 112 13.93 -0.25 -26.94
N SER A 113 13.90 0.27 -25.72
CA SER A 113 15.07 0.84 -25.03
C SER A 113 16.03 -0.21 -24.44
N GLY A 114 15.75 -1.52 -24.61
CA GLY A 114 16.55 -2.61 -24.03
C GLY A 114 16.55 -2.65 -22.50
N ARG A 115 15.58 -2.00 -21.83
CA ARG A 115 15.49 -1.95 -20.37
C ARG A 115 14.79 -3.20 -19.84
N THR A 116 15.52 -4.32 -19.81
CA THR A 116 15.03 -5.65 -19.41
C THR A 116 14.45 -5.72 -18.00
N GLY A 117 14.89 -4.85 -17.07
CA GLY A 117 14.36 -4.77 -15.71
C GLY A 117 12.87 -4.39 -15.64
N PHE A 118 12.36 -3.65 -16.63
CA PHE A 118 10.93 -3.34 -16.75
C PHE A 118 10.14 -4.53 -17.30
N ILE A 119 10.75 -5.32 -18.19
CA ILE A 119 10.11 -6.39 -18.98
C ILE A 119 10.03 -7.70 -18.20
N ALA A 120 10.99 -7.97 -17.31
CA ALA A 120 11.05 -9.22 -16.53
C ALA A 120 10.08 -9.27 -15.33
N SER A 121 9.30 -8.20 -15.10
CA SER A 121 8.35 -8.13 -14.00
C SER A 121 7.10 -8.96 -14.29
N SER A 122 6.64 -9.73 -13.31
CA SER A 122 5.35 -10.42 -13.39
C SER A 122 4.21 -9.43 -13.70
N ILE A 123 3.24 -9.85 -14.52
CA ILE A 123 2.08 -9.03 -14.90
C ILE A 123 1.18 -8.69 -13.70
N PHE A 124 1.10 -9.58 -12.71
CA PHE A 124 0.20 -9.44 -11.56
C PHE A 124 0.46 -8.18 -10.72
N PRO A 125 1.70 -7.88 -10.27
CA PRO A 125 2.03 -6.61 -9.62
C PRO A 125 1.58 -5.36 -10.38
N VAL A 126 1.70 -5.39 -11.70
CA VAL A 126 1.36 -4.25 -12.56
C VAL A 126 -0.15 -4.06 -12.60
N LEU A 127 -0.92 -5.14 -12.74
CA LEU A 127 -2.37 -5.12 -12.68
C LEU A 127 -2.88 -4.59 -11.33
N ILE A 128 -2.25 -4.98 -10.22
CA ILE A 128 -2.55 -4.44 -8.89
C ILE A 128 -2.37 -2.91 -8.85
N ILE A 129 -1.27 -2.41 -9.40
CA ILE A 129 -1.01 -0.97 -9.42
C ILE A 129 -2.02 -0.25 -10.33
N ILE A 130 -2.43 -0.87 -11.44
CA ILE A 130 -3.46 -0.32 -12.32
C ILE A 130 -4.82 -0.25 -11.61
N THR A 131 -5.25 -1.30 -10.91
CA THR A 131 -6.56 -1.32 -10.23
C THR A 131 -6.64 -0.28 -9.10
N LEU A 132 -5.51 0.16 -8.55
CA LEU A 132 -5.45 1.28 -7.61
C LEU A 132 -6.03 2.59 -8.20
N VAL A 133 -6.02 2.76 -9.53
CA VAL A 133 -6.61 3.93 -10.17
C VAL A 133 -8.08 4.11 -9.81
N GLU A 134 -8.80 3.00 -9.58
CA GLU A 134 -10.20 3.04 -9.20
C GLU A 134 -10.37 3.72 -7.84
N ASN A 135 -9.64 3.24 -6.83
CA ASN A 135 -9.64 3.83 -5.49
C ASN A 135 -9.20 5.30 -5.51
N PHE A 136 -8.20 5.62 -6.32
CA PHE A 136 -7.71 6.98 -6.46
C PHE A 136 -8.73 7.93 -7.10
N VAL A 137 -9.32 7.54 -8.24
CA VAL A 137 -10.31 8.36 -8.94
C VAL A 137 -11.61 8.47 -8.14
N ALA A 138 -12.01 7.41 -7.43
CA ALA A 138 -13.13 7.45 -6.49
C ALA A 138 -12.88 8.49 -5.38
N ALA A 139 -11.72 8.43 -4.72
CA ALA A 139 -11.37 9.42 -3.70
C ALA A 139 -11.27 10.85 -4.26
N GLN A 140 -10.81 11.02 -5.50
CA GLN A 140 -10.81 12.34 -6.14
C GLN A 140 -12.24 12.88 -6.35
N ILE A 141 -13.21 12.01 -6.63
CA ILE A 141 -14.63 12.37 -6.80
C ILE A 141 -15.28 12.67 -5.45
N GLU A 142 -15.07 11.82 -4.44
CA GLU A 142 -15.75 11.90 -3.14
C GLU A 142 -15.14 12.95 -2.21
N GLN A 143 -13.81 13.02 -2.11
CA GLN A 143 -13.09 13.83 -1.13
C GLN A 143 -12.35 15.02 -1.77
N GLY A 144 -12.42 15.13 -3.10
CA GLY A 144 -11.73 16.15 -3.87
C GLY A 144 -10.27 15.79 -4.18
N THR A 145 -9.73 16.47 -5.20
CA THR A 145 -8.39 16.17 -5.75
C THR A 145 -7.28 16.34 -4.71
N ARG A 146 -7.30 17.40 -3.89
CA ARG A 146 -6.28 17.62 -2.85
C ARG A 146 -6.25 16.50 -1.81
N SER A 147 -7.42 16.09 -1.30
CA SER A 147 -7.52 15.00 -0.32
C SER A 147 -7.04 13.68 -0.92
N ALA A 148 -7.46 13.37 -2.15
CA ALA A 148 -7.05 12.14 -2.83
C ALA A 148 -5.53 12.07 -3.05
N PHE A 149 -4.88 13.16 -3.44
CA PHE A 149 -3.42 13.20 -3.56
C PHE A 149 -2.72 12.98 -2.22
N LEU A 150 -3.20 13.59 -1.14
CA LEU A 150 -2.66 13.36 0.20
C LEU A 150 -2.82 11.91 0.62
N LEU A 151 -4.01 11.33 0.44
CA LEU A 151 -4.31 9.93 0.77
C LEU A 151 -3.42 8.95 -0.03
N THR A 152 -3.14 9.29 -1.28
CA THR A 152 -2.26 8.52 -2.15
C THR A 152 -0.81 8.60 -1.70
N LEU A 153 -0.34 9.79 -1.30
CA LEU A 153 1.00 9.98 -0.76
C LEU A 153 1.20 9.19 0.53
N GLU A 154 0.22 9.21 1.44
CA GLU A 154 0.22 8.40 2.66
C GLU A 154 0.24 6.91 2.34
N THR A 155 -0.52 6.47 1.33
CA THR A 155 -0.54 5.07 0.88
C THR A 155 0.81 4.66 0.30
N LEU A 156 1.41 5.51 -0.51
CA LEU A 156 2.73 5.28 -1.10
C LEU A 156 3.79 5.21 -0.01
N ALA A 157 3.75 6.12 0.97
CA ALA A 157 4.67 6.10 2.11
C ALA A 157 4.55 4.77 2.89
N LEU A 158 3.33 4.34 3.22
CA LEU A 158 3.07 3.07 3.88
C LEU A 158 3.57 1.86 3.06
N ALA A 159 3.38 1.89 1.74
CA ALA A 159 3.84 0.83 0.86
C ALA A 159 5.37 0.77 0.77
N ILE A 160 6.04 1.92 0.72
CA ILE A 160 7.51 2.01 0.70
C ILE A 160 8.09 1.53 2.04
N THR A 161 7.56 1.97 3.18
CA THR A 161 8.03 1.49 4.49
C THR A 161 7.83 -0.02 4.63
N SER A 162 6.70 -0.52 4.15
CA SER A 162 6.41 -1.95 4.14
C SER A 162 7.36 -2.73 3.22
N PHE A 163 7.69 -2.19 2.04
CA PHE A 163 8.66 -2.78 1.13
C PHE A 163 10.02 -2.97 1.81
N PHE A 164 10.51 -1.98 2.55
CA PHE A 164 11.77 -2.10 3.28
C PHE A 164 11.71 -3.17 4.36
N VAL A 165 10.58 -3.32 5.06
CA VAL A 165 10.42 -4.39 6.06
C VAL A 165 10.37 -5.76 5.41
N ILE A 166 9.69 -5.92 4.28
CA ILE A 166 9.63 -7.22 3.56
C ILE A 166 11.00 -7.63 3.01
N THR A 167 11.76 -6.67 2.49
CA THR A 167 13.08 -6.92 1.87
C THR A 167 14.22 -7.04 2.88
N TRP A 168 13.97 -6.76 4.16
CA TRP A 168 14.99 -6.86 5.20
C TRP A 168 15.31 -8.31 5.55
N GLU A 169 16.55 -8.74 5.28
CA GLU A 169 17.04 -10.12 5.52
C GLU A 169 16.74 -10.61 6.94
N TRP A 170 17.04 -9.79 7.95
CA TRP A 170 16.79 -10.16 9.35
C TRP A 170 15.30 -10.44 9.61
N ALA A 171 14.40 -9.66 9.00
CA ALA A 171 12.98 -9.86 9.16
C ALA A 171 12.51 -11.15 8.45
N GLN A 172 13.08 -11.49 7.29
CA GLN A 172 12.80 -12.76 6.60
C GLN A 172 13.28 -13.96 7.41
N ASP A 173 14.50 -13.90 7.94
CA ASP A 173 15.09 -14.97 8.75
C ASP A 173 14.30 -15.21 10.04
N LEU A 174 13.89 -14.13 10.72
CA LEU A 174 13.09 -14.20 11.94
C LEU A 174 11.77 -14.94 11.67
N VAL A 175 11.07 -14.55 10.60
CA VAL A 175 9.79 -15.13 10.22
C VAL A 175 9.92 -16.61 9.82
N LEU A 176 11.01 -16.99 9.14
CA LEU A 176 11.31 -18.38 8.79
C LEU A 176 11.76 -19.22 9.99
N GLN A 177 12.41 -18.61 10.98
CA GLN A 177 12.85 -19.27 12.20
C GLN A 177 11.70 -19.46 13.19
N TYR A 178 10.80 -18.48 13.28
CA TYR A 178 9.70 -18.41 14.25
C TYR A 178 8.36 -18.12 13.57
N PRO A 179 7.74 -19.11 12.89
CA PRO A 179 6.46 -18.93 12.19
C PRO A 179 5.29 -18.60 13.12
N TRP A 180 5.43 -18.92 14.41
CA TRP A 180 4.46 -18.55 15.46
C TRP A 180 4.37 -17.05 15.69
N ILE A 181 5.22 -16.23 15.06
CA ILE A 181 5.10 -14.77 15.05
C ILE A 181 3.72 -14.30 14.58
N ILE A 182 3.01 -15.08 13.75
CA ILE A 182 1.64 -14.77 13.34
C ILE A 182 0.73 -14.61 14.56
N PHE A 183 0.85 -15.49 15.57
CA PHE A 183 0.05 -15.40 16.80
C PHE A 183 0.40 -14.16 17.62
N VAL A 184 1.67 -13.76 17.63
CA VAL A 184 2.12 -12.51 18.26
C VAL A 184 1.48 -11.32 17.54
N MET A 185 1.53 -11.28 16.20
CA MET A 185 0.91 -10.22 15.40
C MET A 185 -0.60 -10.14 15.61
N LEU A 186 -1.29 -11.28 15.73
CA LEU A 186 -2.70 -11.34 16.10
C LEU A 186 -2.95 -10.72 17.48
N GLY A 187 -2.16 -11.07 18.49
CA GLY A 187 -2.24 -10.48 19.83
C GLY A 187 -2.05 -8.97 19.81
N VAL A 188 -1.04 -8.49 19.07
CA VAL A 188 -0.79 -7.06 18.88
C VAL A 188 -1.97 -6.37 18.19
N ASN A 189 -2.55 -6.98 17.16
CA ASN A 189 -3.72 -6.42 16.47
C ASN A 189 -4.95 -6.33 17.39
N ILE A 190 -5.17 -7.32 18.26
CA ILE A 190 -6.25 -7.28 19.25
C ILE A 190 -6.04 -6.12 20.25
N LEU A 191 -4.80 -5.94 20.73
CA LEU A 191 -4.47 -4.83 21.62
C LEU A 191 -4.64 -3.48 20.93
N LEU A 192 -4.17 -3.35 19.68
CA LEU A 192 -4.36 -2.15 18.85
C LEU A 192 -5.83 -1.86 18.61
N GLY A 193 -6.66 -2.88 18.38
CA GLY A 193 -8.11 -2.72 18.20
C GLY A 193 -8.83 -2.21 19.44
N ARG A 194 -8.25 -2.39 20.64
CA ARG A 194 -8.76 -1.85 21.91
C ARG A 194 -8.12 -0.52 22.30
N TYR A 195 -7.19 -0.01 21.52
CA TYR A 195 -6.45 1.21 21.84
C TYR A 195 -7.29 2.45 21.54
N THR A 196 -7.79 3.10 22.58
CA THR A 196 -8.57 4.36 22.53
C THR A 196 -7.73 5.63 22.69
N GLY A 197 -6.40 5.52 22.70
CA GLY A 197 -5.52 6.69 22.82
C GLY A 197 -5.56 7.62 21.60
N LEU A 198 -5.34 8.92 21.82
CA LEU A 198 -5.24 9.92 20.77
C LEU A 198 -4.08 9.61 19.82
N ARG A 199 -4.30 9.83 18.52
CA ARG A 199 -3.26 9.67 17.49
C ARG A 199 -2.19 10.75 17.67
N PHE A 200 -0.93 10.48 17.30
CA PHE A 200 0.15 11.47 17.40
C PHE A 200 -0.16 12.76 16.62
N THR A 201 -0.80 12.61 15.45
CA THR A 201 -1.32 13.73 14.66
C THR A 201 -2.42 14.53 15.37
N GLU A 202 -3.24 13.88 16.19
CA GLU A 202 -4.25 14.55 17.02
C GLU A 202 -3.61 15.28 18.19
N TYR A 203 -2.56 14.72 18.79
CA TYR A 203 -1.76 15.42 19.80
C TYR A 203 -1.19 16.74 19.29
N VAL A 204 -0.67 16.75 18.06
CA VAL A 204 -0.15 17.99 17.45
C VAL A 204 -1.29 18.96 17.13
N ARG A 205 -2.43 18.47 16.62
CA ARG A 205 -3.58 19.31 16.24
C ARG A 205 -4.33 19.90 17.44
N PHE A 206 -4.44 19.17 18.54
CA PHE A 206 -5.17 19.58 19.74
C PHE A 206 -4.27 20.13 20.85
N ARG A 207 -2.97 20.34 20.55
CA ARG A 207 -2.01 20.89 21.51
C ARG A 207 -2.49 22.19 22.14
N GLU A 208 -3.16 23.06 21.37
CA GLU A 208 -3.69 24.32 21.89
C GLU A 208 -4.93 24.13 22.77
N VAL A 209 -5.81 23.19 22.45
CA VAL A 209 -7.02 22.93 23.25
C VAL A 209 -6.67 22.28 24.58
N ILE A 210 -5.73 21.32 24.58
CA ILE A 210 -5.24 20.65 25.80
C ILE A 210 -4.57 21.67 26.72
N LYS A 211 -3.79 22.60 26.17
CA LYS A 211 -3.11 23.65 26.95
C LYS A 211 -4.07 24.62 27.65
N HIS A 212 -5.30 24.80 27.15
CA HIS A 212 -6.31 25.67 27.76
C HIS A 212 -7.33 24.92 28.63
N ALA A 213 -7.44 23.59 28.49
CA ALA A 213 -8.33 22.77 29.30
C ALA A 213 -7.78 22.48 30.72
N GLU A 214 -6.49 22.70 30.96
CA GLU A 214 -5.82 22.45 32.25
C GLU A 214 -6.02 23.56 33.31
N LEU A 215 -6.88 24.57 33.10
CA LEU A 215 -7.14 25.61 34.11
C LEU A 215 -8.62 25.86 34.38
N PRO A 216 -9.23 25.11 35.32
CA PRO A 216 -10.09 25.69 36.33
C PRO A 216 -9.25 25.92 37.59
N GLN A 217 -8.99 27.19 37.91
CA GLN A 217 -8.41 27.60 39.18
C GLN A 217 -9.16 26.92 40.33
N LYS A 218 -8.44 26.23 41.22
CA LYS A 218 -8.92 25.95 42.58
C LYS A 218 -9.39 27.27 43.20
N LYS A 219 -10.70 27.41 43.39
CA LYS A 219 -11.28 28.29 44.40
C LYS A 219 -11.53 27.47 45.65
#